data_AF-A0A9X8M7Q9-F1
#
_entry.id   AF-A0A9X8M7Q9-F1
#
_cell.length_a   1.000
_cell.length_b   1.000
_cell.length_c   1.000
_cell.angle_alpha   90.00
_cell.angle_beta   90.00
_cell.angle_gamma   90.00
#
_symmetry.space_group_name_H-M   'P 1'
#
loop_
_entity.id
_entity.type
_entity.pdbx_description
1 polymer ?
#
loop_
_entity_poly.entity_id
_entity_poly.type
_entity_poly.pdbx_seq_one_letter_code
_entity_poly.pdbx_strand_id
1 'polypeptide(L)'
;MNLKSLYHEIEKQNLYVEQIVIQCIRLINHHKTHPSQNSIVFEHNLTMLSNLLLNRTHIIKRKLTLCATLMNTLGISNFYINDRIKSSISSTLLTDLKNIKFNNFTCEKLFNENIKQLELIALDFRE
;
A
#
# COMPACT_ATOMS: atom_id res chain seq x y z
N MET A 1 25.79 -2.69 1.92
CA MET A 1 24.59 -1.89 2.26
C MET A 1 24.48 -1.82 3.78
N ASN A 2 24.34 -0.63 4.36
CA ASN A 2 24.24 -0.42 5.81
C ASN A 2 22.76 -0.59 6.25
N LEU A 3 22.47 -1.18 7.40
CA LEU A 3 21.10 -1.30 7.95
C LEU A 3 20.38 0.06 8.03
N LYS A 4 21.06 1.12 8.45
CA LYS A 4 20.54 2.50 8.50
C LYS A 4 20.10 3.00 7.12
N SER A 5 20.87 2.74 6.06
CA SER A 5 20.48 3.14 4.70
C SER A 5 19.28 2.34 4.19
N LEU A 6 19.21 1.04 4.54
CA LEU A 6 18.07 0.20 4.19
C LEU A 6 16.79 0.66 4.89
N TYR A 7 16.88 1.04 6.18
CA TYR A 7 15.74 1.60 6.91
C TYR A 7 15.20 2.88 6.28
N HIS A 8 16.08 3.83 5.97
CA HIS A 8 15.67 5.08 5.35
C HIS A 8 15.01 4.85 3.99
N GLU A 9 15.52 3.90 3.20
CA GLU A 9 14.90 3.52 1.93
C GLU A 9 13.51 2.91 2.13
N ILE A 10 13.33 2.07 3.16
CA ILE A 10 12.02 1.49 3.48
C ILE A 10 11.03 2.59 3.89
N GLU A 11 11.44 3.51 4.77
CA GLU A 11 10.61 4.62 5.24
C GLU A 11 10.18 5.52 4.07
N LYS A 12 11.12 5.87 3.18
CA LYS A 12 10.83 6.64 1.98
C LYS A 12 9.85 5.93 1.05
N GLN A 13 10.03 4.62 0.84
CA GLN A 13 9.11 3.81 0.03
C GLN A 13 7.71 3.73 0.65
N ASN A 14 7.63 3.62 1.97
CA ASN A 14 6.37 3.62 2.71
C ASN A 14 5.62 4.95 2.52
N LEU A 15 6.28 6.09 2.76
CA LEU A 15 5.69 7.42 2.52
C LEU A 15 5.23 7.61 1.07
N TYR A 16 6.00 7.11 0.11
CA TYR A 16 5.63 7.18 -1.30
C TYR A 16 4.35 6.38 -1.61
N VAL A 17 4.14 5.23 -0.97
CA VAL A 17 2.91 4.43 -1.10
C VAL A 17 1.70 5.21 -0.59
N GLU A 18 1.80 5.85 0.58
CA GLU A 18 0.73 6.70 1.13
C GLU A 18 0.38 7.86 0.19
N GLN A 19 1.39 8.55 -0.36
CA GLN A 19 1.16 9.63 -1.32
C GLN A 19 0.40 9.15 -2.55
N ILE A 20 0.73 7.99 -3.09
CA ILE A 20 -0.01 7.41 -4.22
C ILE A 20 -1.46 7.16 -3.80
N VAL A 21 -1.73 6.55 -2.64
CA VAL A 21 -3.09 6.29 -2.15
C VAL A 21 -3.90 7.59 -2.04
N ILE A 22 -3.33 8.65 -1.48
CA ILE A 22 -3.99 9.97 -1.36
C ILE A 22 -4.34 10.52 -2.76
N GLN A 23 -3.41 10.43 -3.72
CA GLN A 23 -3.67 10.89 -5.08
C GLN A 23 -4.71 10.02 -5.80
N CYS A 24 -4.74 8.71 -5.56
CA CYS A 24 -5.79 7.83 -6.06
C CYS A 24 -7.16 8.35 -5.62
N ILE A 25 -7.36 8.56 -4.31
CA ILE A 25 -8.63 9.02 -3.76
C ILE A 25 -9.03 10.37 -4.37
N ARG A 26 -8.08 11.29 -4.55
CA ARG A 26 -8.32 12.58 -5.23
C ARG A 26 -8.78 12.39 -6.67
N LEU A 27 -8.12 11.52 -7.44
CA LEU A 27 -8.50 11.23 -8.83
C LEU A 27 -9.90 10.59 -8.91
N ILE A 28 -10.23 9.70 -7.98
CA ILE A 28 -11.54 9.07 -7.88
C ILE A 28 -12.62 10.11 -7.58
N ASN A 29 -12.38 10.99 -6.60
CA ASN A 29 -13.32 12.06 -6.25
C ASN A 29 -13.50 13.06 -7.41
N HIS A 30 -12.41 13.35 -8.14
CA HIS A 30 -12.49 14.16 -9.35
C HIS A 30 -13.33 13.49 -10.43
N HIS A 31 -13.12 12.20 -10.71
CA HIS A 31 -13.93 11.46 -11.69
C HIS A 31 -15.41 11.39 -11.28
N LYS A 32 -15.73 11.26 -9.99
CA LYS A 32 -17.13 11.28 -9.51
C LYS A 32 -17.84 12.60 -9.80
N THR A 33 -17.11 13.72 -9.70
CA THR A 33 -17.65 15.07 -9.94
C THR A 33 -17.57 15.48 -11.41
N HIS A 34 -16.67 14.88 -12.18
CA HIS A 34 -16.46 15.14 -13.61
C HIS A 34 -16.41 13.79 -14.36
N PRO A 35 -17.56 13.12 -14.55
CA PRO A 35 -17.58 11.81 -15.19
C PRO A 35 -17.01 11.91 -16.61
N SER A 36 -15.96 11.14 -16.90
CA SER A 36 -15.43 11.05 -18.25
C SER A 36 -16.27 10.06 -19.07
N GLN A 37 -16.30 10.23 -20.40
CA GLN A 37 -16.85 9.23 -21.31
C GLN A 37 -16.06 7.89 -21.28
N ASN A 38 -14.83 7.92 -20.75
CA ASN A 38 -13.91 6.78 -20.69
C ASN A 38 -13.84 6.16 -19.28
N SER A 39 -14.98 6.03 -18.59
CA SER A 39 -15.07 5.43 -17.24
C SER A 39 -14.44 4.04 -17.16
N ILE A 40 -14.59 3.22 -18.20
CA ILE A 40 -13.99 1.88 -18.27
C ILE A 40 -12.45 1.94 -18.23
N VAL A 41 -11.85 2.86 -19.00
CA VAL A 41 -10.39 3.04 -19.02
C VAL A 41 -9.89 3.55 -17.68
N PHE A 42 -10.64 4.47 -17.07
CA PHE A 42 -10.33 4.96 -15.73
C PHE A 42 -10.36 3.84 -14.69
N GLU A 43 -11.42 3.02 -14.68
CA GLU A 43 -11.56 1.87 -13.79
C GLU A 43 -10.46 0.84 -13.98
N HIS A 44 -10.08 0.54 -15.23
CA HIS A 44 -8.96 -0.35 -15.52
C HIS A 44 -7.64 0.18 -14.95
N ASN A 45 -7.37 1.48 -15.13
CA ASN A 45 -6.18 2.13 -14.58
C ASN A 45 -6.16 2.13 -13.05
N LEU A 46 -7.32 2.29 -12.40
CA LEU A 46 -7.44 2.15 -10.94
C LEU A 46 -7.11 0.73 -10.48
N THR A 47 -7.58 -0.28 -11.20
CA THR A 47 -7.22 -1.68 -10.92
C THR A 47 -5.72 -1.90 -11.05
N MET A 48 -5.08 -1.43 -12.14
CA MET A 48 -3.63 -1.52 -12.30
C MET A 48 -2.86 -0.81 -11.18
N LEU A 49 -3.34 0.37 -10.77
CA LEU A 49 -2.73 1.16 -9.70
C LEU A 49 -2.85 0.45 -8.34
N SER A 50 -3.99 -0.17 -8.04
CA SER A 50 -4.17 -0.98 -6.82
C SER A 50 -3.22 -2.18 -6.78
N ASN A 51 -2.97 -2.83 -7.91
CA ASN A 51 -2.01 -3.92 -8.02
C ASN A 51 -0.56 -3.42 -7.83
N LEU A 52 -0.21 -2.26 -8.40
CA LEU A 52 1.10 -1.65 -8.18
C LEU A 52 1.34 -1.33 -6.70
N LEU A 53 0.33 -0.76 -6.02
CA LEU A 53 0.37 -0.45 -4.59
C LEU A 53 0.59 -1.73 -3.76
N LEU A 54 -0.16 -2.79 -4.07
CA LEU A 54 -0.02 -4.09 -3.42
C LEU A 54 1.41 -4.64 -3.56
N ASN A 55 1.94 -4.66 -4.79
CA ASN A 55 3.29 -5.14 -5.06
C ASN A 55 4.37 -4.33 -4.33
N ARG A 56 4.25 -2.99 -4.30
CA ARG A 56 5.19 -2.14 -3.55
C ARG A 56 5.14 -2.40 -2.05
N THR A 57 3.94 -2.59 -1.51
CA THR A 57 3.75 -2.89 -0.08
C THR A 57 4.36 -4.25 0.28
N HIS A 58 4.21 -5.27 -0.57
CA HIS A 58 4.88 -6.56 -0.40
C HIS A 58 6.42 -6.45 -0.42
N ILE A 59 6.98 -5.63 -1.31
CA ILE A 59 8.44 -5.40 -1.36
C ILE A 59 8.93 -4.78 -0.05
N ILE A 60 8.21 -3.78 0.47
CA ILE A 60 8.50 -3.17 1.76
C ILE A 60 8.49 -4.23 2.87
N LYS A 61 7.43 -5.05 2.95
CA LYS A 61 7.30 -6.12 3.95
C LYS A 61 8.47 -7.11 3.88
N ARG A 62 8.83 -7.56 2.67
CA ARG A 62 9.96 -8.48 2.48
C ARG A 62 11.30 -7.87 2.95
N LYS A 63 11.53 -6.59 2.68
CA LYS A 63 12.73 -5.88 3.15
C LYS A 63 12.77 -5.81 4.69
N LEU A 64 11.64 -5.56 5.33
CA LEU A 64 11.53 -5.55 6.80
C LEU A 64 11.81 -6.93 7.40
N THR A 65 11.23 -8.00 6.83
CA THR A 65 11.53 -9.36 7.25
C THR A 65 13.01 -9.69 7.12
N LEU A 66 13.64 -9.30 6.00
CA LEU A 66 15.09 -9.49 5.81
C LEU A 66 15.91 -8.73 6.86
N CYS A 67 15.54 -7.49 7.19
CA CYS A 67 16.16 -6.74 8.28
C CYS A 67 16.05 -7.51 9.60
N ALA A 68 14.87 -8.05 9.93
CA ALA A 68 14.63 -8.78 11.17
C ALA A 68 15.50 -10.03 11.26
N THR A 69 15.56 -10.81 10.18
CA THR A 69 16.43 -11.99 10.10
C THR A 69 17.89 -11.60 10.31
N LEU A 70 18.39 -10.55 9.64
CA LEU A 70 19.79 -10.12 9.77
C LEU A 70 20.12 -9.64 11.20
N MET A 71 19.22 -8.89 11.84
CA MET A 71 19.41 -8.45 13.23
C MET A 71 19.44 -9.63 14.20
N ASN A 72 18.54 -10.60 14.02
CA ASN A 72 18.53 -11.83 14.81
C ASN A 72 19.82 -12.65 14.62
N THR A 73 20.32 -12.80 13.39
CA THR A 73 21.59 -13.48 13.11
C THR A 73 22.78 -12.79 13.79
N LEU A 74 22.74 -11.47 13.94
CA LEU A 74 23.79 -10.69 14.58
C LEU A 74 23.62 -10.57 16.11
N GLY A 75 22.59 -11.17 16.70
CA GLY A 75 22.32 -11.09 18.14
C GLY A 75 21.86 -9.72 18.63
N ILE A 76 21.32 -8.87 17.74
CA ILE A 76 20.84 -7.52 18.08
C ILE A 76 19.37 -7.62 18.52
N SER A 77 19.14 -7.97 19.78
CA SER A 77 17.81 -8.29 20.33
C SER A 77 16.95 -7.08 20.74
N ASN A 78 17.54 -5.88 20.89
CA ASN A 78 16.83 -4.69 21.38
C ASN A 78 16.09 -3.87 20.31
N PHE A 79 15.88 -4.43 19.11
CA PHE A 79 15.37 -3.67 17.97
C PHE A 79 14.12 -4.34 17.36
N TYR A 80 12.95 -4.08 17.94
CA TYR A 80 11.68 -4.42 17.30
C TYR A 80 11.50 -3.56 16.04
N ILE A 81 11.79 -4.14 14.88
CA ILE A 81 11.69 -3.47 13.57
C ILE A 81 10.25 -3.06 13.25
N ASN A 82 9.28 -3.90 13.67
CA ASN A 82 7.86 -3.62 13.47
C ASN A 82 7.42 -2.35 14.20
N ASP A 83 7.97 -2.06 15.38
CA ASP A 83 7.67 -0.83 16.12
C ASP A 83 8.15 0.44 15.40
N ARG A 84 9.17 0.31 14.55
CA ARG A 84 9.86 1.45 13.93
C ARG A 84 9.27 1.88 12.60
N ILE A 85 8.69 0.95 11.85
CA ILE A 85 8.10 1.23 10.54
C ILE A 85 6.66 0.74 10.57
N LYS A 86 5.74 1.65 10.89
CA LYS A 86 4.29 1.41 10.81
C LYS A 86 3.82 1.57 9.37
N SER A 87 2.75 0.87 8.99
CA SER A 87 2.07 1.16 7.73
C SER A 87 1.72 2.64 7.65
N SER A 88 2.15 3.30 6.58
CA SER A 88 1.78 4.68 6.28
C SER A 88 0.33 4.78 5.77
N ILE A 89 -0.22 3.66 5.26
CA ILE A 89 -1.62 3.61 4.85
C ILE A 89 -2.49 3.53 6.12
N SER A 90 -3.20 4.62 6.41
CA SER A 90 -4.16 4.67 7.51
C SER A 90 -5.42 3.85 7.21
N SER A 91 -6.12 3.41 8.26
CA SER A 91 -7.38 2.68 8.11
C SER A 91 -8.46 3.51 7.42
N THR A 92 -8.47 4.83 7.62
CA THR A 92 -9.42 5.73 6.95
C THR A 92 -9.22 5.73 5.44
N LEU A 93 -7.96 5.80 4.98
CA LEU A 93 -7.66 5.74 3.54
C LEU A 93 -8.06 4.38 2.92
N LEU A 94 -7.88 3.28 3.65
CA LEU A 94 -8.35 1.96 3.19
C LEU A 94 -9.88 1.90 3.09
N THR A 95 -10.60 2.46 4.07
CA THR A 95 -12.06 2.55 4.02
C THR A 95 -12.53 3.37 2.82
N ASP A 96 -11.89 4.49 2.53
CA ASP A 96 -12.21 5.33 1.36
C ASP A 96 -12.04 4.55 0.05
N LEU A 97 -10.97 3.75 -0.06
CA LEU A 97 -10.73 2.89 -1.23
C LEU A 97 -11.79 1.78 -1.35
N LYS A 98 -12.20 1.15 -0.26
CA LYS A 98 -13.23 0.09 -0.27
C LYS A 98 -14.61 0.58 -0.70
N ASN A 99 -14.91 1.85 -0.48
CA ASN A 99 -16.21 2.44 -0.79
C ASN A 99 -16.33 2.90 -2.26
N ILE A 100 -15.35 2.59 -3.10
CA ILE A 100 -15.37 2.93 -4.52
C ILE A 100 -16.28 1.95 -5.24
N LYS A 101 -17.21 2.52 -6.02
CA LYS A 101 -18.09 1.76 -6.92
C LYS A 101 -17.51 1.80 -8.32
N PHE A 102 -17.58 0.66 -8.99
CA PHE A 102 -17.13 0.46 -10.37
C PHE A 102 -18.35 0.13 -11.24
N ASN A 103 -18.31 0.49 -12.52
CA ASN A 103 -19.29 0.06 -13.50
C ASN A 103 -18.88 -1.29 -14.12
N ASN A 104 -17.58 -1.57 -14.19
CA ASN A 104 -17.01 -2.81 -14.69
C ASN A 104 -16.80 -3.81 -13.52
N PHE A 105 -17.61 -4.86 -13.51
CA PHE A 105 -17.57 -5.92 -12.49
C PHE A 105 -16.19 -6.57 -12.33
N THR A 106 -15.47 -6.84 -13.43
CA THR A 106 -14.14 -7.46 -13.38
C THR A 106 -13.13 -6.52 -12.71
N CYS A 107 -13.16 -5.23 -13.05
CA CYS A 107 -12.29 -4.22 -12.44
C CYS A 107 -12.60 -4.08 -10.95
N GLU A 108 -13.89 -4.06 -10.59
CA GLU A 108 -14.36 -4.00 -9.21
C GLU A 108 -13.80 -5.15 -8.37
N LYS A 109 -13.97 -6.38 -8.86
CA LYS A 109 -13.54 -7.59 -8.15
C LYS A 109 -12.03 -7.57 -7.90
N LEU A 110 -11.24 -7.33 -8.94
CA LEU A 110 -9.77 -7.28 -8.84
C LEU A 110 -9.30 -6.15 -7.92
N PHE A 111 -9.92 -4.97 -8.02
CA PHE A 111 -9.60 -3.85 -7.16
C PHE A 111 -9.88 -4.19 -5.70
N ASN A 112 -11.08 -4.71 -5.39
CA ASN A 112 -11.46 -5.07 -4.02
C ASN A 112 -10.57 -6.18 -3.44
N GLU A 113 -10.17 -7.17 -4.24
CA GLU A 113 -9.19 -8.19 -3.85
C GLU A 113 -7.84 -7.56 -3.48
N ASN A 114 -7.35 -6.60 -4.29
CA ASN A 114 -6.10 -5.89 -4.00
C ASN A 114 -6.19 -5.05 -2.72
N ILE A 115 -7.30 -4.32 -2.52
CA ILE A 115 -7.49 -3.51 -1.30
C ILE A 115 -7.60 -4.39 -0.05
N LYS A 116 -8.25 -5.55 -0.14
CA LYS A 116 -8.32 -6.52 0.97
C LYS A 116 -6.93 -7.04 1.33
N GLN A 117 -6.09 -7.36 0.34
CA GLN A 117 -4.72 -7.79 0.60
C GLN A 117 -3.85 -6.66 1.18
N LEU A 118 -4.02 -5.42 0.71
CA LEU A 118 -3.36 -4.24 1.29
C LEU A 118 -3.73 -4.04 2.77
N GLU A 119 -5.00 -4.22 3.12
CA GLU A 119 -5.45 -4.15 4.51
C GLU A 119 -4.83 -5.24 5.39
N LEU A 120 -4.81 -6.50 4.91
CA LEU A 120 -4.18 -7.60 5.64
C LEU A 120 -2.69 -7.30 5.91
N ILE A 121 -1.97 -6.81 4.90
CA ILE A 121 -0.57 -6.44 5.06
C ILE A 121 -0.44 -5.28 6.05
N ALA A 122 -1.31 -4.26 5.97
CA ALA A 122 -1.28 -3.12 6.88
C ALA A 122 -1.58 -3.50 8.34
N LEU A 123 -2.36 -4.56 8.58
CA LEU A 123 -2.57 -5.13 9.91
C LEU A 123 -1.30 -5.82 10.44
N ASP A 124 -0.59 -6.56 9.59
CA ASP A 124 0.69 -7.19 9.96
C ASP A 124 1.78 -6.16 10.36
N PHE A 125 1.61 -4.88 10.03
CA PHE A 125 2.47 -3.78 10.48
C PHE A 125 2.13 -3.24 11.87
N ARG A 126 0.98 -3.62 12.45
CA ARG A 126 0.50 -3.14 13.75
C ARG A 126 0.83 -4.08 14.90
N GLU A 127 1.21 -5.32 14.60
CA GLU A 127 1.63 -6.37 15.54
C GLU A 127 3.17 -6.49 15.61
#